data_AF-A3BK79-F1
#
_entry.id   AF-A3BK79-F1
#
_cell.length_a   1.000
_cell.length_b   1.000
_cell.length_c   1.000
_cell.angle_alpha   90.00
_cell.angle_beta   90.00
_cell.angle_gamma   90.00
#
_symmetry.space_group_name_H-M   'P 1'
#
loop_
_entity.id
_entity.type
_entity.pdbx_description
1 polymer ?
#
loop_
_entity_poly.entity_id
_entity_poly.type
_entity_poly.pdbx_seq_one_letter_code
_entity_poly.pdbx_strand_id
1 'polypeptide(L)' 'MAYNEKIKFMTYNVWSNEHVAVYRRIQAISKLIVRHEPHVIFLQIYEKYITVDRKKYSVLTYG' A
#
# COMPACT_ATOMS: atom_id res chain seq x y z
N MET A 1 -31.04 -12.99 -9.25
CA MET A 1 -29.71 -12.94 -9.91
C MET A 1 -28.67 -12.85 -8.81
N ALA A 2 -27.96 -13.93 -8.51
CA ALA A 2 -26.90 -13.89 -7.52
C ALA A 2 -25.71 -13.14 -8.14
N TYR A 3 -25.45 -11.93 -7.66
CA TYR A 3 -24.25 -11.20 -8.04
C TYR A 3 -23.05 -11.99 -7.53
N ASN A 4 -22.27 -12.52 -8.46
CA ASN A 4 -21.04 -13.25 -8.15
C ASN A 4 -19.94 -12.22 -7.83
N GLU A 5 -20.16 -11.41 -6.79
CA GLU A 5 -19.24 -10.35 -6.35
C GLU A 5 -17.95 -10.99 -5.84
N LYS A 6 -16.90 -10.90 -6.67
CA LYS A 6 -15.57 -11.36 -6.33
C LYS A 6 -14.77 -10.20 -5.76
N ILE A 7 -14.39 -10.30 -4.50
CA ILE A 7 -13.48 -9.34 -3.87
C ILE A 7 -12.05 -9.67 -4.29
N LYS A 8 -11.32 -8.65 -4.73
CA LYS A 8 -9.93 -8.76 -5.20
C LYS A 8 -9.02 -8.08 -4.20
N PHE A 9 -8.09 -8.86 -3.66
CA PHE A 9 -7.11 -8.38 -2.69
C PHE A 9 -5.76 -8.20 -3.37
N MET A 10 -5.02 -7.17 -2.95
CA MET A 10 -3.62 -6.97 -3.31
C MET A 10 -2.81 -6.77 -2.02
N THR A 11 -1.71 -7.49 -1.89
CA THR A 11 -0.76 -7.32 -0.78
C THR A 11 0.60 -6.97 -1.37
N TYR A 12 1.28 -5.98 -0.80
CA TYR A 12 2.57 -5.52 -1.32
C TYR A 12 3.51 -5.07 -0.20
N ASN A 13 4.70 -5.67 -0.15
CA ASN A 13 5.78 -5.22 0.72
C ASN A 13 6.58 -4.13 0.03
N VAL A 14 6.59 -2.93 0.61
CA VAL A 14 7.15 -1.71 0.02
C VAL A 14 8.67 -1.66 0.13
N TRP A 15 9.28 -2.59 0.88
CA TRP A 15 10.72 -2.72 1.17
C TRP A 15 11.41 -1.39 1.51
N SER A 16 11.74 -1.21 2.79
CA SER A 16 12.44 -0.02 3.27
C SER A 16 13.95 -0.16 3.12
N ASN A 17 14.46 0.16 1.93
CA ASN A 17 15.86 0.53 1.80
C ASN A 17 15.92 1.91 1.14
N GLU A 18 16.40 2.89 1.90
CA GLU A 18 16.62 4.31 1.59
C GLU A 18 15.41 5.15 1.14
N HIS A 19 15.26 6.35 1.73
CA HIS A 19 14.16 7.30 1.50
C HIS A 19 13.96 7.67 0.01
N VAL A 20 15.04 7.83 -0.75
CA VAL A 20 14.99 8.20 -2.18
C VAL A 20 14.35 7.09 -3.02
N ALA A 21 14.52 5.83 -2.62
CA ALA A 21 13.98 4.70 -3.35
C ALA A 21 12.52 4.40 -2.96
N VAL A 22 12.03 4.87 -1.80
CA VAL A 22 10.62 4.71 -1.37
C VAL A 22 9.67 5.40 -2.33
N TYR A 23 9.93 6.65 -2.71
CA TYR A 23 9.04 7.40 -3.60
C TYR A 23 8.88 6.73 -4.97
N ARG A 24 9.98 6.26 -5.56
CA ARG A 24 9.96 5.52 -6.85
C ARG A 24 9.19 4.20 -6.74
N ARG A 25 9.34 3.48 -5.62
CA ARG A 25 8.59 2.25 -5.35
C ARG A 25 7.09 2.52 -5.19
N ILE A 26 6.71 3.56 -4.45
CA ILE A 26 5.30 3.94 -4.29
C ILE A 26 4.69 4.32 -5.66
N GLN A 27 5.41 5.05 -6.52
CA GLN A 27 4.95 5.32 -7.88
C GLN A 27 4.76 4.03 -8.71
N ALA A 28 5.68 3.07 -8.60
CA ALA A 28 5.55 1.79 -9.29
C ALA A 28 4.36 0.97 -8.76
N ILE A 29 4.16 0.92 -7.45
CA ILE A 29 3.02 0.26 -6.80
C ILE A 29 1.70 0.92 -7.24
N SER A 30 1.65 2.25 -7.33
CA SER A 30 0.47 2.97 -7.83
C SER A 30 0.09 2.54 -9.25
N LYS A 31 1.08 2.38 -10.15
CA LYS A 31 0.82 1.84 -11.50
C LYS A 31 0.27 0.41 -11.46
N LEU A 32 0.72 -0.42 -10.52
CA LEU A 32 0.19 -1.77 -10.33
C LEU A 32 -1.25 -1.76 -9.79
N ILE A 33 -1.57 -0.87 -8.86
CA ILE A 33 -2.92 -0.70 -8.32
C ILE A 33 -3.89 -0.31 -9.44
N VAL A 34 -3.53 0.68 -10.28
CA VAL A 34 -4.36 1.09 -11.42
C VAL A 34 -4.54 -0.05 -12.42
N ARG A 35 -3.49 -0.84 -12.68
CA ARG A 35 -3.56 -1.97 -13.62
C ARG A 35 -4.43 -3.11 -13.12
N HIS A 36 -4.43 -3.36 -11.81
CA HIS A 36 -5.07 -4.54 -11.23
C HIS A 36 -6.42 -4.26 -10.58
N GLU A 37 -6.78 -3.00 -10.35
CA GLU A 37 -8.06 -2.58 -9.76
C GLU A 37 -8.49 -3.46 -8.56
N PRO A 38 -7.63 -3.63 -7.53
CA PRO A 38 -8.00 -4.36 -6.34
C PRO A 38 -9.07 -3.60 -5.55
N HIS A 39 -9.97 -4.34 -4.91
CA HIS A 39 -10.98 -3.77 -4.01
C HIS A 39 -10.38 -3.40 -2.66
N VAL A 40 -9.36 -4.15 -2.21
CA VAL A 40 -8.67 -3.96 -0.94
C VAL A 40 -7.18 -4.15 -1.13
N ILE A 41 -6.39 -3.25 -0.53
CA ILE A 41 -4.92 -3.23 -0.63
C ILE A 41 -4.30 -3.27 0.76
N PHE A 42 -3.32 -4.14 0.96
CA PHE A 42 -2.49 -4.21 2.16
C PHE A 42 -1.05 -3.83 1.80
N LEU A 43 -0.47 -2.86 2.49
CA LEU A 43 0.91 -2.42 2.29
C LEU A 43 1.73 -2.70 3.55
N GLN A 44 2.87 -3.40 3.42
CA GLN A 44 3.83 -3.55 4.50
C GLN A 44 5.00 -2.58 4.29
N ILE A 45 5.23 -1.67 5.25
CA ILE A 45 6.34 -0.73 5.23
C ILE A 45 7.24 -1.03 6.43
N TYR A 46 8.52 -1.28 6.20
CA TYR A 46 9.49 -1.57 7.27
C TYR A 46 10.20 -0.28 7.72
N GLU A 47 9.52 0.62 8.41
CA GLU A 47 10.16 1.85 8.89
C GLU A 47 10.90 1.62 10.22
N LYS A 48 12.20 1.98 10.28
CA LYS A 48 12.97 1.99 11.53
C LYS A 48 12.60 3.20 12.41
N TYR A 49 12.01 4.25 11.83
CA TYR A 49 11.51 5.44 12.53
C TYR A 49 10.35 6.07 11.74
N ILE A 50 9.13 6.04 12.29
CA ILE A 50 8.01 6.86 11.80
C ILE A 50 7.78 7.97 12.82
N THR A 51 8.16 9.20 12.50
CA THR A 51 7.55 10.37 13.16
C THR A 51 6.27 10.68 12.39
N VAL A 52 5.14 10.20 12.91
CA VAL A 52 3.82 10.44 12.29
C VAL A 52 3.44 11.91 12.48
N ASP A 53 3.52 12.71 11.42
CA ASP A 53 2.74 13.95 11.37
C ASP A 53 1.27 13.58 11.18
N ARG A 54 0.48 13.70 12.26
CA ARG A 54 -0.90 13.21 12.42
C ARG A 54 -1.94 13.95 11.56
N LYS A 55 -1.54 14.67 10.52
CA LYS A 55 -2.47 15.36 9.64
C LYS A 55 -2.35 14.76 8.24
N LYS A 56 -3.22 13.78 7.95
CA LYS A 56 -4.05 13.68 6.71
C LYS A 56 -4.34 12.26 6.22
N TYR A 57 -3.69 11.20 6.72
CA TYR A 57 -4.03 9.83 6.31
C TYR A 57 -3.93 8.85 7.49
N SER A 58 -5.05 8.23 7.85
CA SER A 58 -5.09 7.10 8.78
C SER A 58 -4.68 5.83 8.03
N VAL A 59 -3.38 5.53 8.04
CA VAL A 59 -2.85 4.23 7.60
C VAL A 59 -2.76 3.34 8.83
N LEU A 60 -3.57 2.29 8.88
CA LEU A 60 -3.46 1.23 9.88
C LEU A 60 -2.22 0.39 9.55
N THR A 61 -1.24 0.39 10.44
CA THR A 61 -0.09 -0.52 10.39
C THR A 61 -0.29 -1.62 11.43
N TYR A 62 -0.07 -2.87 11.04
CA TYR A 62 0.05 -3.99 11.97
C TYR A 62 1.52 -4.39 12.03
N GLY A 63 2.08 -4.33 13.24
CA GLY A 63 3.40 -4.86 13.59
C GLY A 63 3.32 -6.32 14.02
#